data_AF-A0AAW9AEP1-F1
#
_entry.id   AF-A0AAW9AEP1-F1
#
_cell.length_a   1.000
_cell.length_b   1.000
_cell.length_c   1.000
_cell.angle_alpha   90.00
_cell.angle_beta   90.00
_cell.angle_gamma   90.00
#
_symmetry.space_group_name_H-M   'P 1'
#
loop_
_entity.id
_entity.type
_entity.pdbx_description
1 polymer ?
#
loop_
_entity_poly.entity_id
_entity_poly.type
_entity_poly.pdbx_seq_one_letter_code
_entity_poly.pdbx_strand_id
1 'polypeptide(L)'
;MQERLPCPDQELICINVDKVYDWVMKENSFDFFPTAPMAFPGMTPTTPMTGATVTCEVTPATTNPVVILRRENRQFTVDGHSVCLQQLTIQKTFSVVLVLTLPTGVIFRSSPIPVSRSEQVILCAPEGTDVTVTFTELDCFISAPGTPVPGDGVVTFTGLVVSVMTCQSIQSTFPVTVEFLADFCEPRADLAIGSCPHPARPRQCPAVYPD
;
A
#
# COMPACT_ATOMS: atom_id res chain seq x y z
N MET A 1 -18.98 26.63 -54.34
CA MET A 1 -19.81 25.65 -53.60
C MET A 1 -18.81 24.74 -52.91
N GLN A 2 -18.59 24.95 -51.61
CA GLN A 2 -17.59 24.21 -50.85
C GLN A 2 -18.27 22.96 -50.32
N GLU A 3 -17.89 21.79 -50.83
CA GLU A 3 -18.40 20.51 -50.36
C GLU A 3 -18.05 20.37 -48.88
N ARG A 4 -19.04 20.55 -48.01
CA ARG A 4 -18.93 20.15 -46.62
C ARG A 4 -18.98 18.63 -46.61
N LEU A 5 -17.81 18.00 -46.57
CA LEU A 5 -17.70 16.62 -46.15
C LEU A 5 -18.34 16.52 -44.75
N PRO A 6 -19.38 15.69 -44.54
CA PRO A 6 -19.94 15.49 -43.23
C PRO A 6 -18.85 14.85 -42.37
N CYS A 7 -18.28 15.62 -41.45
CA CYS A 7 -17.44 15.07 -40.39
C CYS A 7 -18.39 14.34 -39.44
N PRO A 8 -18.22 13.03 -39.19
CA PRO A 8 -19.08 12.34 -38.24
C PRO A 8 -18.90 12.98 -36.85
N ASP A 9 -20.01 13.39 -36.22
CA ASP A 9 -20.02 13.97 -34.86
C ASP A 9 -19.55 12.96 -33.79
N GLN A 10 -19.46 11.68 -34.17
CA GLN A 10 -19.04 10.55 -33.35
C GLN A 10 -17.86 9.82 -33.99
N GLU A 11 -16.77 9.71 -33.23
CA GLU A 11 -15.58 8.96 -33.62
C GLU A 11 -15.49 7.68 -32.78
N LEU A 12 -15.19 6.55 -33.44
CA LEU A 12 -14.81 5.32 -32.75
C LEU A 12 -13.33 5.43 -32.38
N ILE A 13 -13.06 5.52 -31.08
CA ILE A 13 -11.72 5.66 -30.54
C ILE A 13 -11.27 4.34 -29.94
N CYS A 14 -10.09 3.87 -30.34
CA CYS A 14 -9.43 2.72 -29.75
C CYS A 14 -8.40 3.17 -28.71
N ILE A 15 -8.50 2.66 -27.49
CA ILE A 15 -7.59 2.98 -26.38
C ILE A 15 -7.00 1.69 -25.83
N ASN A 16 -5.68 1.67 -25.63
CA ASN A 16 -5.02 0.59 -24.90
C ASN A 16 -5.10 0.86 -23.41
N VAL A 17 -5.71 -0.07 -22.66
CA VAL A 17 -5.89 0.02 -21.21
C VAL A 17 -5.66 -1.35 -20.57
N ASP A 18 -5.33 -1.36 -19.28
CA ASP A 18 -5.32 -2.59 -18.51
C ASP A 18 -6.73 -2.88 -17.99
N LYS A 19 -7.31 -3.99 -18.45
CA LYS A 19 -8.58 -4.48 -17.92
C LYS A 19 -8.32 -5.20 -16.61
N VAL A 20 -8.99 -4.77 -15.54
CA VAL A 20 -9.04 -5.51 -14.26
C VAL A 20 -10.07 -6.64 -14.38
N TYR A 21 -9.61 -7.88 -14.21
CA TYR A 21 -10.47 -9.08 -14.24
C TYR A 21 -11.05 -9.41 -12.87
N ASP A 22 -10.26 -9.18 -11.82
CA ASP A 22 -10.68 -9.34 -10.44
C ASP A 22 -9.86 -8.43 -9.53
N TRP A 23 -10.46 -8.07 -8.41
CA TRP A 23 -9.84 -7.22 -7.41
C TRP A 23 -10.38 -7.53 -6.03
N VAL A 24 -9.46 -7.87 -5.11
CA VAL A 24 -9.80 -8.08 -3.70
C VAL A 24 -8.98 -7.14 -2.81
N MET A 25 -9.67 -6.55 -1.84
CA MET A 25 -9.05 -5.90 -0.69
C MET A 25 -9.01 -6.90 0.44
N LYS A 26 -7.83 -7.09 1.04
CA LYS A 26 -7.64 -8.07 2.11
C LYS A 26 -6.80 -7.50 3.23
N GLU A 27 -7.23 -7.74 4.45
CA GLU A 27 -6.40 -7.57 5.63
C GLU A 27 -5.73 -8.91 5.96
N ASN A 28 -4.45 -8.86 6.32
CA ASN A 28 -3.73 -10.03 6.80
C ASN A 28 -2.77 -9.62 7.91
N SER A 29 -2.62 -10.48 8.90
CA SER A 29 -1.71 -10.29 10.02
C SER A 29 -0.94 -11.57 10.30
N PHE A 30 0.32 -11.45 10.69
CA PHE A 30 1.09 -12.59 11.12
C PHE A 30 2.08 -12.22 12.23
N ASP A 31 2.41 -13.23 13.02
CA ASP A 31 3.45 -13.11 14.04
C ASP A 31 4.79 -13.64 13.54
N PHE A 32 5.84 -12.98 14.00
CA PHE A 32 7.22 -13.37 13.81
C PHE A 32 7.94 -13.39 15.16
N PHE A 33 8.66 -14.48 15.39
CA PHE A 33 9.33 -14.80 16.65
C PHE A 33 10.84 -14.84 16.39
N PRO A 34 11.57 -13.71 16.53
CA PRO A 34 13.01 -13.71 16.35
C PRO A 34 13.68 -14.52 17.46
N THR A 35 14.35 -15.61 17.09
CA THR A 35 15.06 -16.51 18.03
C THR A 35 16.57 -16.40 17.92
N ALA A 36 17.10 -15.89 16.81
CA ALA A 36 18.52 -15.69 16.60
C ALA A 36 18.98 -14.32 17.14
N PRO A 37 20.27 -14.17 17.54
CA PRO A 37 20.83 -12.87 17.84
C PRO A 37 20.68 -11.92 16.65
N MET A 38 20.10 -10.76 16.88
CA MET A 38 19.89 -9.74 15.86
C MET A 38 21.01 -8.72 15.92
N ALA A 39 21.52 -8.30 14.76
CA ALA A 39 22.55 -7.26 14.70
C ALA A 39 21.96 -5.91 15.13
N PHE A 40 22.57 -5.27 16.12
CA PHE A 40 22.29 -3.91 16.57
C PHE A 40 23.62 -3.14 16.59
N PRO A 41 23.96 -2.45 15.49
CA PRO A 41 25.23 -1.70 15.40
C PRO A 41 25.39 -0.72 16.57
N GLY A 42 26.56 -0.72 17.19
CA GLY A 42 26.88 0.14 18.33
C GLY A 42 26.36 -0.34 19.69
N MET A 43 25.65 -1.48 19.75
CA MET A 43 25.30 -2.13 21.02
C MET A 43 26.55 -2.71 21.68
N THR A 44 26.69 -2.53 23.00
CA THR A 44 27.74 -3.19 23.79
C THR A 44 27.13 -4.11 24.86
N PRO A 45 27.85 -5.13 25.34
CA PRO A 45 27.35 -6.03 26.39
C PRO A 45 27.00 -5.36 27.72
N THR A 46 27.50 -4.14 27.96
CA THR A 46 27.27 -3.37 29.18
C THR A 46 26.14 -2.34 29.05
N THR A 47 25.43 -2.32 27.92
CA THR A 47 24.32 -1.39 27.67
C THR A 47 23.18 -1.65 28.68
N PRO A 48 22.75 -0.65 29.48
CA PRO A 48 21.72 -0.85 30.49
C PRO A 48 20.34 -0.95 29.83
N MET A 49 19.77 -2.16 29.80
CA MET A 49 18.45 -2.43 29.19
C MET A 49 17.27 -2.22 30.15
N THR A 50 17.51 -1.93 31.42
CA THR A 50 16.44 -1.70 32.40
C THR A 50 15.59 -0.51 31.97
N GLY A 51 14.29 -0.75 31.74
CA GLY A 51 13.35 0.28 31.29
C GLY A 51 13.43 0.61 29.79
N ALA A 52 14.24 -0.11 29.01
CA ALA A 52 14.26 0.04 27.56
C ALA A 52 12.93 -0.39 26.94
N THR A 53 12.46 0.32 25.92
CA THR A 53 11.30 -0.05 25.11
C THR A 53 11.75 -0.59 23.77
N VAL A 54 10.95 -1.49 23.20
CA VAL A 54 11.13 -2.00 21.85
C VAL A 54 9.91 -1.61 21.02
N THR A 55 10.16 -1.08 19.83
CA THR A 55 9.16 -0.89 18.77
C THR A 55 9.70 -1.49 17.48
N CYS A 56 8.94 -1.44 16.40
CA CYS A 56 9.37 -1.93 15.11
C CYS A 56 8.96 -0.98 13.99
N GLU A 57 9.64 -1.13 12.86
CA GLU A 57 9.29 -0.55 11.59
C GLU A 57 9.29 -1.67 10.55
N VAL A 58 8.40 -1.58 9.56
CA VAL A 58 8.27 -2.59 8.53
C VAL A 58 8.14 -1.95 7.16
N THR A 59 8.84 -2.51 6.18
CA THR A 59 8.73 -2.13 4.77
C THR A 59 8.66 -3.38 3.90
N PRO A 60 8.09 -3.30 2.68
CA PRO A 60 8.25 -4.37 1.70
C PRO A 60 9.73 -4.56 1.38
N ALA A 61 10.16 -5.80 1.09
CA ALA A 61 11.53 -6.04 0.67
C ALA A 61 11.86 -5.26 -0.62
N THR A 62 13.09 -4.75 -0.72
CA THR A 62 13.53 -3.96 -1.88
C THR A 62 13.60 -4.79 -3.16
N THR A 63 13.79 -6.10 -3.04
CA THR A 63 13.93 -7.04 -4.15
C THR A 63 12.85 -8.09 -4.06
N ASN A 64 12.03 -8.20 -5.10
CA ASN A 64 10.94 -9.18 -5.20
C ASN A 64 10.07 -9.26 -3.93
N PRO A 65 9.46 -8.14 -3.48
CA PRO A 65 8.61 -8.13 -2.28
C PRO A 65 7.39 -9.03 -2.39
N VAL A 66 6.97 -9.34 -3.62
CA VAL A 66 5.81 -10.16 -3.94
C VAL A 66 6.22 -11.14 -5.03
N VAL A 67 6.00 -12.43 -4.80
CA VAL A 67 6.30 -13.50 -5.75
C VAL A 67 5.12 -14.45 -5.83
N ILE A 68 4.60 -14.66 -7.05
CA ILE A 68 3.57 -15.64 -7.31
C ILE A 68 4.25 -17.01 -7.41
N LEU A 69 4.11 -17.85 -6.39
CA LEU A 69 4.75 -19.17 -6.35
C LEU A 69 3.98 -20.20 -7.16
N ARG A 70 2.64 -20.11 -7.19
CA ARG A 70 1.79 -21.10 -7.84
C ARG A 70 0.47 -20.50 -8.29
N ARG A 71 -0.02 -20.96 -9.44
CA ARG A 71 -1.37 -20.70 -9.97
C ARG A 71 -2.05 -22.04 -10.22
N GLU A 72 -3.26 -22.24 -9.71
CA GLU A 72 -4.04 -23.46 -9.92
C GLU A 72 -5.48 -23.12 -10.30
N ASN A 73 -5.97 -23.69 -11.41
CA ASN A 73 -7.39 -23.64 -11.74
C ASN A 73 -8.17 -24.55 -10.78
N ARG A 74 -9.21 -24.00 -10.15
CA ARG A 74 -10.10 -24.70 -9.21
C ARG A 74 -11.55 -24.36 -9.55
N GLN A 75 -12.43 -25.35 -9.42
CA GLN A 75 -13.87 -25.16 -9.58
C GLN A 75 -14.46 -24.70 -8.25
N PHE A 76 -15.23 -23.62 -8.30
CA PHE A 76 -15.97 -23.05 -7.18
C PHE A 76 -17.45 -22.98 -7.53
N THR A 77 -18.31 -22.99 -6.52
CA THR A 77 -19.74 -22.73 -6.69
C THR A 77 -20.04 -21.34 -6.15
N VAL A 78 -20.40 -20.42 -7.04
CA VAL A 78 -20.78 -19.04 -6.72
C VAL A 78 -22.22 -18.85 -7.19
N ASP A 79 -23.12 -18.50 -6.28
CA ASP A 79 -24.56 -18.33 -6.55
C ASP A 79 -25.22 -19.52 -7.27
N GLY A 80 -24.78 -20.74 -6.93
CA GLY A 80 -25.27 -21.98 -7.54
C GLY A 80 -24.68 -22.31 -8.91
N HIS A 81 -23.81 -21.46 -9.45
CA HIS A 81 -23.11 -21.70 -10.71
C HIS A 81 -21.68 -22.22 -10.47
N SER A 82 -21.26 -23.21 -11.27
CA SER A 82 -19.87 -23.68 -11.27
C SER A 82 -19.01 -22.69 -12.06
N VAL A 83 -18.00 -22.13 -11.41
CA VAL A 83 -17.06 -21.17 -12.00
C VAL A 83 -15.63 -21.66 -11.79
N CYS A 84 -14.80 -21.57 -12.83
CA CYS A 84 -13.37 -21.86 -12.73
C CYS A 84 -12.62 -20.60 -12.33
N LEU A 85 -12.03 -20.58 -11.14
CA LEU A 85 -11.19 -19.48 -10.65
C LEU A 85 -9.77 -19.98 -10.39
N GLN A 86 -8.81 -19.05 -10.26
CA GLN A 86 -7.44 -19.40 -9.89
C GLN A 86 -7.19 -19.23 -8.39
N GLN A 87 -6.71 -20.30 -7.77
CA GLN A 87 -6.07 -20.24 -6.46
C GLN A 87 -4.59 -19.91 -6.66
N LEU A 88 -4.19 -18.73 -6.20
CA LEU A 88 -2.84 -18.21 -6.25
C LEU A 88 -2.17 -18.44 -4.90
N THR A 89 -0.95 -18.97 -4.91
CA THR A 89 -0.07 -18.96 -3.73
C THR A 89 0.94 -17.83 -3.91
N ILE A 90 0.82 -16.81 -3.08
CA ILE A 90 1.62 -15.58 -3.17
C ILE A 90 2.54 -15.54 -1.95
N GLN A 91 3.85 -15.49 -2.18
CA GLN A 91 4.83 -15.20 -1.13
C GLN A 91 5.10 -13.70 -1.09
N LYS A 92 5.09 -13.15 0.11
CA LYS A 92 5.47 -11.77 0.37
C LYS A 92 6.65 -11.73 1.29
N THR A 93 7.57 -10.82 1.02
CA THR A 93 8.75 -10.62 1.84
C THR A 93 8.78 -9.18 2.33
N PHE A 94 8.94 -9.05 3.64
CA PHE A 94 9.04 -7.79 4.36
C PHE A 94 10.43 -7.67 4.98
N SER A 95 10.79 -6.44 5.28
CA SER A 95 11.99 -6.07 6.00
C SER A 95 11.57 -5.40 7.30
N VAL A 96 11.81 -6.07 8.43
CA VAL A 96 11.47 -5.57 9.76
C VAL A 96 12.72 -5.02 10.44
N VAL A 97 12.63 -3.80 10.98
CA VAL A 97 13.68 -3.19 11.79
C VAL A 97 13.15 -3.02 13.21
N LEU A 98 13.87 -3.54 14.19
CA LEU A 98 13.55 -3.29 15.60
C LEU A 98 14.22 -2.02 16.07
N VAL A 99 13.49 -1.23 16.85
CA VAL A 99 13.96 0.02 17.42
C VAL A 99 13.94 -0.10 18.94
N LEU A 100 15.12 -0.10 19.55
CA LEU A 100 15.29 -0.09 20.99
C LEU A 100 15.51 1.34 21.47
N THR A 101 14.70 1.80 22.41
CA THR A 101 14.85 3.13 23.02
C THR A 101 15.17 2.96 24.50
N LEU A 102 16.35 3.42 24.91
CA LEU A 102 16.76 3.43 26.32
C LEU A 102 16.03 4.55 27.08
N PRO A 103 15.90 4.45 28.42
CA PRO A 103 15.35 5.54 29.25
C PRO A 103 16.12 6.86 29.12
N THR A 104 17.38 6.80 28.72
CA THR A 104 18.23 7.98 28.46
C THR A 104 17.87 8.70 27.16
N GLY A 105 16.98 8.14 26.34
CA GLY A 105 16.62 8.63 25.01
C GLY A 105 17.54 8.15 23.88
N VAL A 106 18.56 7.34 24.19
CA VAL A 106 19.42 6.74 23.16
C VAL A 106 18.65 5.67 22.39
N ILE A 107 18.70 5.74 21.05
CA ILE A 107 17.99 4.83 20.15
C ILE A 107 18.98 3.93 19.42
N PHE A 108 18.73 2.63 19.44
CA PHE A 108 19.43 1.63 18.64
C PHE A 108 18.47 1.00 17.63
N ARG A 109 18.93 0.82 16.40
CA ARG A 109 18.16 0.17 15.33
C ARG A 109 18.85 -1.14 14.96
N SER A 110 18.06 -2.19 14.75
CA SER A 110 18.61 -3.44 14.24
C SER A 110 19.00 -3.29 12.77
N SER A 111 19.87 -4.18 12.29
CA SER A 111 19.91 -4.46 10.84
C SER A 111 18.54 -4.99 10.38
N PRO A 112 18.16 -4.78 9.10
CA PRO A 112 16.88 -5.23 8.62
C PRO A 112 16.74 -6.76 8.64
N ILE A 113 15.60 -7.24 9.14
CA ILE A 113 15.31 -8.66 9.33
C ILE A 113 14.33 -9.09 8.21
N PRO A 114 14.74 -9.97 7.29
CA PRO A 114 13.86 -10.45 6.24
C PRO A 114 12.84 -11.42 6.82
N VAL A 115 11.56 -11.17 6.56
CA VAL A 115 10.46 -12.05 6.97
C VAL A 115 9.58 -12.34 5.77
N SER A 116 9.44 -13.63 5.42
CA SER A 116 8.59 -14.08 4.33
C SER A 116 7.37 -14.85 4.82
N ARG A 117 6.22 -14.58 4.21
CA ARG A 117 4.96 -15.31 4.45
C ARG A 117 4.24 -15.58 3.15
N SER A 118 3.69 -16.78 3.04
CA SER A 118 2.86 -17.19 1.91
C SER A 118 1.39 -17.15 2.30
N GLU A 119 0.56 -16.67 1.39
CA GLU A 119 -0.89 -16.71 1.52
C GLU A 119 -1.51 -17.29 0.25
N GLN A 120 -2.76 -17.75 0.40
CA GLN A 120 -3.58 -18.19 -0.72
C GLN A 120 -4.73 -17.22 -0.95
N VAL A 121 -4.93 -16.88 -2.22
CA VAL A 121 -5.99 -15.97 -2.67
C VAL A 121 -6.66 -16.61 -3.88
N ILE A 122 -7.98 -16.50 -3.95
CA ILE A 122 -8.78 -16.95 -5.08
C ILE A 122 -9.14 -15.72 -5.89
N LEU A 123 -8.80 -15.73 -7.19
CA LEU A 123 -9.12 -14.64 -8.13
C LEU A 123 -9.61 -15.19 -9.46
N CYS A 124 -10.46 -14.44 -10.15
CA CYS A 124 -10.58 -14.53 -11.59
C CYS A 124 -9.30 -13.95 -12.24
N ALA A 125 -8.27 -14.79 -12.32
CA ALA A 125 -6.98 -14.43 -12.90
C ALA A 125 -6.59 -15.40 -14.02
N PRO A 126 -7.25 -15.35 -15.20
CA PRO A 126 -6.96 -16.22 -16.33
C PRO A 126 -5.48 -16.30 -16.69
N GLU A 127 -5.08 -17.36 -17.39
CA GLU A 127 -3.72 -17.46 -17.93
C GLU A 127 -3.40 -16.26 -18.83
N GLY A 128 -2.19 -15.71 -18.69
CA GLY A 128 -1.77 -14.49 -19.36
C GLY A 128 -2.03 -13.20 -18.57
N THR A 129 -2.88 -13.22 -17.54
CA THR A 129 -3.06 -12.05 -16.66
C THR A 129 -1.88 -11.82 -15.72
N ASP A 130 -1.55 -10.56 -15.53
CA ASP A 130 -0.65 -10.11 -14.47
C ASP A 130 -1.41 -10.03 -13.15
N VAL A 131 -0.73 -10.35 -12.04
CA VAL A 131 -1.29 -10.17 -10.69
C VAL A 131 -0.39 -9.25 -9.91
N THR A 132 -0.96 -8.12 -9.48
CA THR A 132 -0.25 -7.09 -8.72
C THR A 132 -0.80 -7.05 -7.29
N VAL A 133 0.10 -6.96 -6.32
CA VAL A 133 -0.24 -6.70 -4.91
C VAL A 133 0.29 -5.33 -4.53
N THR A 134 -0.61 -4.44 -4.10
CA THR A 134 -0.26 -3.14 -3.54
C THR A 134 -0.60 -3.12 -2.07
N PHE A 135 0.39 -2.86 -1.21
CA PHE A 135 0.17 -2.62 0.21
C PHE A 135 -0.38 -1.20 0.38
N THR A 136 -1.65 -1.07 0.72
CA THR A 136 -2.29 0.23 1.00
C THR A 136 -2.01 0.69 2.42
N GLU A 137 -1.80 -0.26 3.33
CA GLU A 137 -1.37 -0.03 4.70
C GLU A 137 -0.45 -1.16 5.12
N LEU A 138 0.61 -0.81 5.85
CA LEU A 138 1.60 -1.75 6.35
C LEU A 138 2.11 -1.21 7.67
N ASP A 139 1.90 -1.99 8.73
CA ASP A 139 2.29 -1.61 10.08
C ASP A 139 2.82 -2.82 10.85
N CYS A 140 3.56 -2.56 11.91
CA CYS A 140 3.98 -3.59 12.85
C CYS A 140 3.93 -3.08 14.28
N PHE A 141 3.71 -4.00 15.21
CA PHE A 141 3.71 -3.69 16.63
C PHE A 141 4.30 -4.84 17.45
N ILE A 142 4.69 -4.52 18.68
CA ILE A 142 5.26 -5.48 19.60
C ILE A 142 4.14 -6.07 20.45
N SER A 143 3.75 -7.30 20.15
CA SER A 143 2.73 -8.04 20.90
C SER A 143 3.24 -8.55 22.24
N ALA A 144 4.53 -8.89 22.31
CA ALA A 144 5.22 -9.17 23.57
C ALA A 144 6.67 -8.68 23.47
N PRO A 145 7.14 -7.80 24.37
CA PRO A 145 8.46 -7.19 24.25
C PRO A 145 9.62 -8.15 24.50
N GLY A 146 9.35 -9.30 25.13
CA GLY A 146 10.38 -10.23 25.56
C GLY A 146 11.38 -9.61 26.53
N THR A 147 12.48 -10.32 26.77
CA THR A 147 13.63 -9.83 27.56
C THR A 147 14.82 -9.66 26.63
N PRO A 148 15.29 -8.43 26.38
CA PRO A 148 16.51 -8.19 25.60
C PRO A 148 17.76 -8.44 26.43
N VAL A 149 18.73 -9.13 25.84
CA VAL A 149 20.07 -9.35 26.41
C VAL A 149 21.08 -8.78 25.42
N PRO A 150 21.78 -7.68 25.78
CA PRO A 150 22.75 -7.05 24.89
C PRO A 150 24.02 -7.89 24.81
N GLY A 151 24.56 -8.01 23.59
CA GLY A 151 25.89 -8.53 23.29
C GLY A 151 26.71 -7.49 22.55
N ASP A 152 27.87 -7.90 22.03
CA ASP A 152 28.72 -7.02 21.23
C ASP A 152 28.16 -6.90 19.80
N GLY A 153 27.58 -5.73 19.49
CA GLY A 153 26.93 -5.45 18.21
C GLY A 153 25.63 -6.24 17.96
N VAL A 154 25.09 -6.95 18.95
CA VAL A 154 23.91 -7.80 18.81
C VAL A 154 22.98 -7.72 20.02
N VAL A 155 21.72 -8.10 19.84
CA VAL A 155 20.76 -8.35 20.93
C VAL A 155 20.07 -9.67 20.72
N THR A 156 20.02 -10.47 21.78
CA THR A 156 19.19 -11.68 21.83
C THR A 156 17.94 -11.38 22.63
N PHE A 157 16.77 -11.73 22.10
CA PHE A 157 15.51 -11.60 22.83
C PHE A 157 15.00 -12.96 23.24
N THR A 158 14.51 -13.06 24.48
CA THR A 158 13.73 -14.21 24.93
C THR A 158 12.26 -13.82 25.01
N GLY A 159 11.39 -14.45 24.22
CA GLY A 159 9.95 -14.21 24.24
C GLY A 159 9.47 -12.93 23.53
N LEU A 160 10.26 -12.39 22.60
CA LEU A 160 9.82 -11.28 21.74
C LEU A 160 8.84 -11.80 20.68
N VAL A 161 7.71 -11.12 20.55
CA VAL A 161 6.70 -11.37 19.52
C VAL A 161 6.44 -10.07 18.77
N VAL A 162 6.73 -10.08 17.47
CA VAL A 162 6.47 -8.97 16.56
C VAL A 162 5.30 -9.35 15.67
N SER A 163 4.27 -8.53 15.65
CA SER A 163 3.12 -8.72 14.77
C SER A 163 3.19 -7.73 13.63
N VAL A 164 2.99 -8.23 12.41
CA VAL A 164 2.94 -7.42 11.18
C VAL A 164 1.53 -7.48 10.63
N MET A 165 0.97 -6.32 10.30
CA MET A 165 -0.36 -6.16 9.74
C MET A 165 -0.26 -5.50 8.36
N THR A 166 -1.05 -6.01 7.42
CA THR A 166 -1.09 -5.51 6.04
C THR A 166 -2.52 -5.35 5.58
N CYS A 167 -2.86 -4.17 5.06
CA CYS A 167 -4.00 -3.96 4.17
C CYS A 167 -3.47 -3.95 2.74
N GLN A 168 -4.08 -4.74 1.88
CA GLN A 168 -3.56 -4.97 0.54
C GLN A 168 -4.67 -5.01 -0.51
N SER A 169 -4.33 -4.48 -1.67
CA SER A 169 -5.09 -4.54 -2.91
C SER A 169 -4.42 -5.57 -3.82
N ILE A 170 -5.15 -6.64 -4.17
CA ILE A 170 -4.66 -7.68 -5.08
C ILE A 170 -5.51 -7.66 -6.34
N GLN A 171 -4.89 -7.35 -7.47
CA GLN A 171 -5.57 -7.16 -8.75
C GLN A 171 -5.03 -8.11 -9.79
N SER A 172 -5.93 -8.66 -10.61
CA SER A 172 -5.57 -9.36 -11.83
C SER A 172 -5.87 -8.47 -13.05
N THR A 173 -4.87 -8.21 -13.88
CA THR A 173 -4.98 -7.32 -15.04
C THR A 173 -4.50 -7.97 -16.34
N PHE A 174 -5.01 -7.47 -17.47
CA PHE A 174 -4.48 -7.82 -18.79
C PHE A 174 -4.59 -6.59 -19.71
N PRO A 175 -3.55 -6.29 -20.51
CA PRO A 175 -3.61 -5.22 -21.49
C PRO A 175 -4.59 -5.56 -22.61
N VAL A 176 -5.55 -4.68 -22.85
CA VAL A 176 -6.58 -4.83 -23.90
C VAL A 176 -6.70 -3.54 -24.70
N THR A 177 -7.19 -3.66 -25.93
CA THR A 177 -7.68 -2.52 -26.71
C THR A 177 -9.19 -2.45 -26.55
N VAL A 178 -9.68 -1.33 -26.03
CA VAL A 178 -11.11 -1.03 -25.89
C VAL A 178 -11.53 -0.02 -26.94
N GLU A 179 -12.70 -0.23 -27.50
CA GLU A 179 -13.33 0.66 -28.47
C GLU A 179 -14.43 1.46 -27.76
N PHE A 180 -14.35 2.78 -27.84
CA PHE A 180 -15.34 3.71 -27.30
C PHE A 180 -15.97 4.51 -28.42
N LEU A 181 -17.29 4.71 -28.32
CA LEU A 181 -17.97 5.75 -29.07
C LEU A 181 -17.84 7.06 -28.28
N ALA A 182 -17.12 8.03 -28.83
CA ALA A 182 -16.90 9.32 -28.18
C ALA A 182 -17.39 10.48 -29.04
N ASP A 183 -17.97 11.48 -28.39
CA ASP A 183 -18.34 12.76 -29.01
C ASP A 183 -17.17 13.75 -28.87
N PHE A 184 -17.06 14.70 -29.81
CA PHE A 184 -16.09 15.79 -29.69
C PHE A 184 -16.42 16.69 -28.49
N CYS A 185 -15.41 17.06 -27.71
CA CYS A 185 -15.56 18.06 -26.66
C CYS A 185 -15.77 19.45 -27.29
N GLU A 186 -16.98 20.01 -27.17
CA GLU A 186 -17.23 21.40 -27.54
C GLU A 186 -16.76 22.35 -26.41
N PRO A 187 -16.10 23.48 -26.75
CA PRO A 187 -15.75 24.47 -25.75
C PRO A 187 -17.02 25.02 -25.09
N ARG A 188 -17.11 24.92 -23.76
CA ARG A 188 -18.21 25.52 -23.00
C ARG A 188 -18.26 27.03 -23.25
N ALA A 189 -19.47 27.59 -23.33
CA ALA A 189 -19.65 29.04 -23.31
C ALA A 189 -19.02 29.64 -22.03
N ASP A 190 -18.59 30.90 -22.14
CA ASP A 190 -18.07 31.60 -20.98
C ASP A 190 -19.17 31.70 -19.92
N LEU A 191 -18.84 31.29 -18.69
CA LEU A 191 -19.80 31.33 -17.61
C LEU A 191 -19.83 32.78 -17.16
N ALA A 192 -20.99 33.42 -17.24
CA ALA A 192 -21.18 34.77 -16.71
C ALA A 192 -21.01 34.73 -15.18
N ILE A 193 -19.77 34.79 -14.71
CA ILE A 193 -19.45 35.20 -13.36
C ILE A 193 -19.92 36.65 -13.34
N GLY A 194 -21.07 36.92 -12.71
CA GLY A 194 -21.61 38.27 -12.60
C GLY A 194 -20.50 39.23 -12.21
N SER A 195 -20.53 40.45 -12.77
CA SER A 195 -19.54 41.50 -12.53
C SER A 195 -19.11 41.49 -11.07
N CYS A 196 -17.79 41.40 -10.81
CA CYS A 196 -17.24 41.48 -9.45
C CYS A 196 -17.99 42.58 -8.68
N PRO A 197 -18.54 42.30 -7.48
CA PRO A 197 -19.23 43.32 -6.72
C PRO A 197 -18.29 44.52 -6.58
N HIS A 198 -18.79 45.71 -6.93
CA HIS A 198 -18.00 46.93 -6.82
C HIS A 198 -17.39 47.00 -5.41
N PRO A 199 -16.12 47.42 -5.26
CA PRO A 199 -15.50 47.58 -3.95
C PRO A 199 -16.42 48.43 -3.06
N ALA A 200 -17.10 47.79 -2.10
CA ALA A 200 -17.93 48.50 -1.16
C ALA A 200 -16.99 49.20 -0.18
N ARG A 201 -17.15 50.53 -0.05
CA ARG A 201 -16.38 51.30 0.93
C ARG A 201 -16.69 50.71 2.32
N PRO A 202 -15.69 50.27 3.09
CA PRO A 202 -15.92 49.77 4.45
C PRO A 202 -16.64 50.82 5.28
N ARG A 203 -17.56 50.41 6.16
CA ARG A 203 -18.19 51.33 7.11
C ARG A 203 -17.09 51.99 7.94
N GLN A 204 -17.00 53.31 7.94
CA GLN A 204 -16.11 54.03 8.84
C GLN A 204 -16.56 53.77 10.29
N CYS A 205 -15.58 53.57 11.17
CA CYS A 205 -15.78 53.46 12.60
C CYS A 205 -15.51 54.83 13.24
N PRO A 206 -16.50 55.73 13.35
CA PRO A 206 -16.29 57.07 13.90
C PRO A 206 -15.86 57.06 15.38
N ALA A 207 -16.06 55.94 16.08
CA ALA A 207 -15.55 55.76 17.43
C ALA A 207 -14.01 55.65 17.51
N VAL A 208 -13.34 55.31 16.40
CA VAL A 208 -11.87 55.17 16.33
C VAL A 208 -11.23 56.33 15.57
N TYR A 209 -11.93 56.88 14.57
CA TYR A 209 -11.49 58.05 13.81
C TYR A 209 -12.59 59.13 13.80
N PRO A 210 -12.66 60.00 14.82
CA PRO A 210 -13.36 61.28 14.71
C PRO A 210 -12.58 62.22 13.78
N ASP A 211 -13.29 63.14 13.11
CA ASP A 211 -12.79 64.00 12.03
C ASP A 211 -11.41 64.64 12.26
#